data_AF-A0A1B6KTH0-F1
#
_entry.id   AF-A0A1B6KTH0-F1
#
_cell.length_a   1.000
_cell.length_b   1.000
_cell.length_c   1.000
_cell.angle_alpha   90.00
_cell.angle_beta   90.00
_cell.angle_gamma   90.00
#
_symmetry.space_group_name_H-M   'P 1'
#
loop_
_entity.id
_entity.type
_entity.pdbx_description
1 polymer ?
#
loop_
_entity_poly.entity_id
_entity_poly.type
_entity_poly.pdbx_seq_one_letter_code
_entity_poly.pdbx_strand_id
1 'polypeptide(L)'
;MYRGRLCALGVLLGIYLAGVLLLSSVNLQDQYKDQNGAVSSSRQQAIELTGGGVSTRRANLNWCKPLHFIPDSDSRPVIALASFPGSGNTWLRYLLQQATGVYTGSVYKDYGLLKNGFPAESVVNGSVSVVKTHEWGPTSRQRFHRAVLLVRAPGPAILAEFNRQSGGHVGFASPERYRRNKGRYWQQFVKDKLRTWRLSNLDWLWNFTGPT
;
A
#
# COMPACT_ATOMS: atom_id res chain seq x y z
N MET A 1 -32.10 27.90 33.88
CA MET A 1 -31.03 27.82 32.84
C MET A 1 -30.75 26.41 32.29
N TYR A 2 -31.44 25.34 32.69
CA TYR A 2 -31.19 23.98 32.18
C TYR A 2 -31.98 23.59 30.91
N ARG A 3 -33.22 24.09 30.76
CA ARG A 3 -34.12 23.74 29.63
C ARG A 3 -33.60 24.17 28.24
N GLY A 4 -32.97 25.34 28.14
CA GLY A 4 -32.42 25.82 26.86
C GLY A 4 -31.21 25.01 26.35
N ARG A 5 -30.39 24.49 27.27
CA ARG A 5 -29.21 23.66 26.92
C ARG A 5 -29.60 22.26 26.45
N LEU A 6 -30.65 21.68 27.02
CA LEU A 6 -31.22 20.39 26.58
C LEU A 6 -31.86 20.50 25.18
N CYS A 7 -32.57 21.60 24.89
CA CYS A 7 -33.09 21.86 23.55
C CYS A 7 -31.96 22.04 22.51
N ALA A 8 -30.91 22.79 22.84
CA ALA A 8 -29.77 22.99 21.94
C ALA A 8 -29.03 21.67 21.64
N LEU A 9 -28.83 20.82 22.65
CA LEU A 9 -28.25 19.48 22.46
C LEU A 9 -29.13 18.59 21.60
N GLY A 10 -30.46 18.62 21.79
CA GLY A 10 -31.40 17.87 20.95
C GLY A 10 -31.36 18.29 19.49
N VAL A 11 -31.29 19.59 19.22
CA VAL A 11 -31.18 20.13 17.85
C VAL A 11 -29.85 19.73 17.20
N LEU A 12 -28.73 19.83 17.93
CA LEU A 12 -27.42 19.42 17.43
C LEU A 12 -27.35 17.92 17.12
N LEU A 13 -27.93 17.09 17.99
CA LEU A 13 -28.01 15.64 17.76
C LEU A 13 -28.86 15.32 16.53
N GLY A 14 -29.98 16.03 16.35
CA GLY A 14 -30.86 15.89 15.19
C GLY A 14 -30.16 16.24 13.88
N ILE A 15 -29.42 17.36 13.85
CA ILE A 15 -28.63 17.78 12.68
C ILE A 15 -27.53 16.75 12.37
N TYR A 16 -26.84 16.24 13.39
CA TYR A 16 -25.81 15.22 13.23
C TYR A 16 -26.38 13.93 12.64
N LEU A 17 -27.48 13.40 13.19
CA LEU A 17 -28.11 12.17 12.72
C LEU A 17 -28.67 12.32 11.30
N ALA A 18 -29.27 13.46 10.98
CA ALA A 18 -29.72 13.78 9.62
C ALA A 18 -28.53 13.82 8.65
N GLY A 19 -27.41 14.45 9.04
CA GLY A 19 -26.18 14.49 8.24
C GLY A 19 -25.57 13.11 7.99
N VAL A 20 -25.55 12.24 9.00
CA VAL A 20 -25.08 10.85 8.87
C VAL A 20 -25.97 10.05 7.92
N LEU A 21 -27.30 10.19 8.01
CA LEU A 21 -28.25 9.52 7.10
C LEU A 21 -28.12 10.03 5.66
N LEU A 22 -27.90 11.33 5.47
CA LEU A 22 -27.69 11.93 4.15
C LEU A 22 -26.38 11.46 3.52
N LEU A 23 -25.29 11.44 4.30
CA LEU A 23 -24.00 10.91 3.83
C LEU A 23 -24.09 9.41 3.52
N SER A 24 -24.83 8.64 4.31
CA SER A 24 -24.99 7.19 4.11
C SER A 24 -25.83 6.87 2.86
N SER A 25 -26.85 7.68 2.56
CA SER A 25 -27.68 7.52 1.35
C SER A 25 -26.95 7.93 0.08
N VAL A 26 -26.15 9.00 0.11
CA VAL A 26 -25.26 9.38 -1.01
C VAL A 26 -24.24 8.27 -1.29
N ASN A 27 -23.64 7.69 -0.25
CA ASN A 27 -22.68 6.59 -0.41
C ASN A 27 -23.33 5.32 -0.98
N LEU A 28 -24.58 5.02 -0.60
CA LEU A 28 -25.35 3.90 -1.16
C LEU A 28 -25.69 4.12 -2.65
N GLN A 29 -26.01 5.36 -3.04
CA GLN A 29 -26.24 5.69 -4.44
C GLN A 29 -24.98 5.57 -5.30
N ASP A 30 -23.81 5.99 -4.79
CA ASP A 30 -22.54 5.79 -5.49
C ASP A 30 -22.23 4.29 -5.68
N GLN A 31 -22.46 3.46 -4.65
CA GLN A 31 -22.28 2.01 -4.74
C GLN A 31 -23.27 1.34 -5.72
N TYR A 32 -24.52 1.81 -5.79
CA TYR A 32 -25.52 1.29 -6.73
C TYR A 32 -25.23 1.71 -8.18
N LYS A 33 -24.66 2.91 -8.38
CA LYS A 33 -24.26 3.41 -9.71
C LYS A 33 -23.05 2.67 -10.26
N ASP A 34 -22.11 2.26 -9.40
CA ASP A 34 -20.98 1.41 -9.77
C ASP A 34 -21.42 -0.03 -10.16
N GLN A 35 -22.53 -0.53 -9.59
CA GLN A 35 -23.06 -1.87 -9.92
C GLN A 35 -23.98 -1.90 -11.15
N ASN A 36 -24.72 -0.82 -11.44
CA ASN A 36 -25.71 -0.78 -12.53
C ASN A 36 -25.36 0.19 -13.67
N GLY A 37 -24.19 0.83 -13.63
CA GLY A 37 -23.68 1.69 -14.70
C GLY A 37 -23.25 0.88 -15.92
N ALA A 38 -24.18 0.72 -16.86
CA ALA A 38 -23.92 0.21 -18.20
C ALA A 38 -22.75 0.96 -18.89
N VAL A 39 -21.94 0.16 -19.58
CA VAL A 39 -20.85 0.52 -20.47
C VAL A 39 -21.18 1.76 -21.32
N SER A 40 -20.51 2.88 -21.08
CA SER A 40 -20.41 3.97 -22.07
C SER A 40 -18.97 4.06 -22.58
N SER A 41 -18.82 3.52 -23.78
CA SER A 41 -17.89 3.90 -24.84
C SER A 41 -16.96 5.10 -24.55
N SER A 42 -15.72 4.81 -24.16
CA SER A 42 -14.51 5.53 -24.61
C SER A 42 -13.26 4.79 -24.16
N ARG A 43 -13.09 3.56 -24.67
CA ARG A 43 -11.86 2.78 -24.51
C ARG A 43 -11.52 2.12 -25.84
N GLN A 44 -10.81 2.84 -26.72
CA GLN A 44 -10.15 2.25 -27.88
C GLN A 44 -9.13 3.25 -28.44
N GLN A 45 -7.95 3.27 -27.83
CA GLN A 45 -6.69 3.38 -28.57
C GLN A 45 -5.55 3.11 -27.60
N ALA A 46 -5.16 1.83 -27.52
CA ALA A 46 -3.77 1.39 -27.58
C ALA A 46 -3.70 -0.12 -27.30
N ILE A 47 -3.05 -0.82 -28.23
CA ILE A 47 -2.57 -2.21 -28.19
C ILE A 47 -3.61 -3.28 -28.57
N GLU A 48 -3.96 -3.29 -29.85
CA GLU A 48 -4.11 -4.53 -30.60
C GLU A 48 -2.71 -5.03 -30.93
N LEU A 49 -2.30 -6.15 -30.33
CA LEU A 49 -1.41 -7.13 -30.94
C LEU A 49 -1.70 -8.47 -30.23
N THR A 50 -2.28 -9.39 -31.03
CA THR A 50 -2.44 -10.83 -30.82
C THR A 50 -3.40 -11.31 -29.71
N GLY A 51 -4.67 -11.44 -30.12
CA GLY A 51 -5.58 -12.58 -29.90
C GLY A 51 -5.35 -13.53 -28.72
N GLY A 52 -6.16 -13.37 -27.68
CA GLY A 52 -6.40 -14.37 -26.64
C GLY A 52 -7.37 -13.78 -25.61
N GLY A 53 -8.59 -14.30 -25.54
CA GLY A 53 -9.60 -13.84 -24.59
C GLY A 53 -9.00 -13.78 -23.17
N VAL A 54 -9.09 -12.61 -22.53
CA VAL A 54 -8.62 -12.41 -21.16
C VAL A 54 -9.56 -13.18 -20.23
N SER A 55 -9.26 -14.47 -20.11
CA SER A 55 -9.71 -15.28 -19.00
C SER A 55 -9.26 -14.57 -17.73
N THR A 56 -10.20 -14.28 -16.83
CA THR A 56 -9.95 -13.84 -15.45
C THR A 56 -9.32 -14.97 -14.61
N ARG A 57 -8.31 -15.66 -15.17
CA ARG A 57 -7.46 -16.55 -14.41
C ARG A 57 -6.73 -15.70 -13.38
N ARG A 58 -6.99 -15.97 -12.10
CA ARG A 58 -6.07 -15.58 -11.02
C ARG A 58 -4.67 -15.97 -11.48
N ALA A 59 -3.79 -14.99 -11.64
CA ALA A 59 -2.40 -15.25 -11.94
C ALA A 59 -1.81 -15.99 -10.73
N ASN A 60 -1.84 -17.32 -10.75
CA ASN A 60 -1.11 -18.12 -9.79
C ASN A 60 0.38 -17.90 -10.07
N LEU A 61 1.06 -17.22 -9.14
CA LEU A 61 2.50 -17.09 -9.21
C LEU A 61 3.12 -18.50 -9.14
N ASN A 62 3.89 -18.86 -10.16
CA ASN A 62 4.64 -20.10 -10.16
C ASN A 62 5.94 -19.90 -9.38
N TRP A 63 6.12 -20.66 -8.31
CA TRP A 63 7.31 -20.60 -7.47
C TRP A 63 8.36 -21.60 -7.93
N CYS A 64 9.62 -21.18 -8.04
CA CYS A 64 10.74 -22.06 -8.39
C CYS A 64 11.01 -23.13 -7.31
N LYS A 65 10.62 -22.84 -6.06
CA LYS A 65 10.72 -23.73 -4.90
C LYS A 65 9.42 -23.65 -4.09
N PRO A 66 8.98 -24.74 -3.44
CA PRO A 66 7.88 -24.68 -2.48
C PRO A 66 8.19 -23.67 -1.37
N LEU A 67 7.24 -22.79 -1.10
CA LEU A 67 7.43 -21.77 -0.09
C LEU A 67 7.22 -22.33 1.32
N HIS A 68 8.09 -21.95 2.25
CA HIS A 68 8.03 -22.39 3.64
C HIS A 68 8.46 -21.27 4.61
N PHE A 69 8.05 -21.42 5.87
CA PHE A 69 8.63 -20.68 6.99
C PHE A 69 9.94 -21.33 7.39
N ILE A 70 10.86 -20.55 7.93
CA ILE A 70 12.07 -21.09 8.55
C ILE A 70 11.65 -21.75 9.88
N PRO A 71 12.01 -23.02 10.13
CA PRO A 71 11.80 -23.69 11.42
C PRO A 71 12.70 -23.10 12.52
N ASP A 72 12.34 -23.32 13.78
CA ASP A 72 13.16 -22.96 14.96
C ASP A 72 13.64 -21.51 14.97
N SER A 73 12.74 -20.59 14.64
CA SER A 73 13.09 -19.21 14.30
C SER A 73 13.19 -18.24 15.48
N ASP A 74 12.98 -18.70 16.71
CA ASP A 74 12.87 -17.83 17.89
C ASP A 74 14.17 -17.08 18.20
N SER A 75 15.31 -17.70 17.89
CA SER A 75 16.64 -17.10 18.06
C SER A 75 17.13 -16.32 16.83
N ARG A 76 16.36 -16.31 15.74
CA ARG A 76 16.79 -15.68 14.49
C ARG A 76 16.54 -14.17 14.50
N PRO A 77 17.48 -13.37 13.94
CA PRO A 77 17.29 -11.95 13.83
C PRO A 77 16.13 -11.63 12.87
N VAL A 78 15.20 -10.80 13.33
CA VAL A 78 14.18 -10.19 12.46
C VAL A 78 14.85 -9.13 11.58
N ILE A 79 14.73 -9.27 10.26
CA ILE A 79 15.39 -8.41 9.28
C ILE A 79 14.38 -7.48 8.61
N ALA A 80 14.54 -6.17 8.75
CA ALA A 80 13.73 -5.21 8.01
C ALA A 80 14.10 -5.21 6.52
N LEU A 81 13.10 -5.22 5.65
CA LEU A 81 13.24 -4.74 4.28
C LEU A 81 12.59 -3.35 4.20
N ALA A 82 13.39 -2.34 4.56
CA ALA A 82 12.99 -0.94 4.65
C ALA A 82 13.12 -0.25 3.31
N SER A 83 12.12 0.57 2.96
CA SER A 83 12.13 1.33 1.70
C SER A 83 11.09 2.43 1.71
N PHE A 84 11.32 3.49 0.95
CA PHE A 84 10.23 4.40 0.56
C PHE A 84 9.23 3.67 -0.38
N PRO A 85 7.90 3.89 -0.28
CA PRO A 85 6.92 3.31 -1.20
C PRO A 85 7.25 3.53 -2.69
N GLY A 86 7.00 2.56 -3.55
CA GLY A 86 7.35 2.67 -4.99
C GLY A 86 8.82 2.37 -5.32
N SER A 87 9.65 2.03 -4.32
CA SER A 87 11.06 1.61 -4.52
C SER A 87 11.23 0.15 -4.97
N GLY A 88 10.14 -0.61 -5.16
CA GLY A 88 10.21 -1.98 -5.70
C GLY A 88 10.24 -3.11 -4.66
N ASN A 89 9.79 -2.85 -3.43
CA ASN A 89 9.82 -3.83 -2.34
C ASN A 89 9.11 -5.15 -2.68
N THR A 90 7.89 -5.10 -3.24
CA THR A 90 7.13 -6.31 -3.65
C THR A 90 7.89 -7.14 -4.68
N TRP A 91 8.59 -6.50 -5.61
CA TRP A 91 9.39 -7.20 -6.60
C TRP A 91 10.61 -7.88 -5.97
N LEU A 92 11.33 -7.19 -5.09
CA LEU A 92 12.45 -7.79 -4.37
C LEU A 92 12.01 -8.96 -3.48
N ARG A 93 10.89 -8.82 -2.77
CA ARG A 93 10.30 -9.92 -2.00
C ARG A 93 9.99 -11.14 -2.87
N TYR A 94 9.42 -10.92 -4.05
CA TYR A 94 9.18 -11.99 -5.03
C TYR A 94 10.48 -12.68 -5.42
N LEU A 95 11.54 -11.92 -5.74
CA LEU A 95 12.85 -12.50 -6.10
C LEU A 95 13.47 -13.29 -4.94
N LEU A 96 13.37 -12.79 -3.70
CA LEU A 96 13.85 -13.50 -2.50
C LEU A 96 13.11 -14.82 -2.31
N GLN A 97 11.77 -14.81 -2.42
CA GLN A 97 10.96 -16.03 -2.37
C GLN A 97 11.32 -17.01 -3.49
N GLN A 98 11.49 -16.53 -4.72
CA GLN A 98 11.90 -17.38 -5.85
C GLN A 98 13.27 -18.03 -5.65
N ALA A 99 14.24 -17.28 -5.14
CA ALA A 99 15.60 -17.78 -4.96
C ALA A 99 15.70 -18.78 -3.78
N THR A 100 15.03 -18.46 -2.68
CA THR A 100 15.23 -19.17 -1.39
C THR A 100 14.17 -20.22 -1.09
N GLY A 101 12.95 -20.06 -1.61
CA GLY A 101 11.78 -20.80 -1.13
C GLY A 101 11.29 -20.35 0.24
N VAL A 102 11.85 -19.28 0.82
CA VAL A 102 11.47 -18.81 2.16
C VAL A 102 10.49 -17.65 2.05
N TYR A 103 9.42 -17.67 2.84
CA TYR A 103 8.45 -16.57 2.90
C TYR A 103 9.10 -15.23 3.25
N THR A 104 8.51 -14.15 2.72
CA THR A 104 8.82 -12.78 3.15
C THR A 104 7.62 -12.19 3.87
N GLY A 105 7.87 -11.62 5.04
CA GLY A 105 6.84 -11.01 5.87
C GLY A 105 6.57 -9.55 5.53
N SER A 106 5.60 -8.97 6.24
CA SER A 106 5.34 -7.53 6.20
C SER A 106 4.73 -7.06 7.52
N VAL A 107 5.03 -5.82 7.91
CA VAL A 107 4.32 -5.13 8.99
C VAL A 107 2.85 -4.80 8.64
N TYR A 108 2.44 -4.99 7.39
CA TYR A 108 1.09 -4.73 6.91
C TYR A 108 0.33 -6.03 6.63
N LYS A 109 -1.00 -5.91 6.46
CA LYS A 109 -1.88 -6.97 5.99
C LYS A 109 -2.51 -6.59 4.65
N ASP A 110 -1.77 -6.71 3.57
CA ASP A 110 -2.31 -6.48 2.23
C ASP A 110 -3.04 -7.74 1.73
N TYR A 111 -4.38 -7.73 1.78
CA TYR A 111 -5.19 -8.87 1.34
C TYR A 111 -5.01 -9.21 -0.15
N GLY A 112 -4.67 -8.22 -0.98
CA GLY A 112 -4.36 -8.42 -2.38
C GLY A 112 -3.08 -9.23 -2.53
N LEU A 113 -2.01 -8.85 -1.84
CA LEU A 113 -0.75 -9.59 -1.87
C LEU A 113 -0.86 -10.96 -1.19
N LEU A 114 -1.58 -11.05 -0.06
CA LEU A 114 -1.80 -12.32 0.66
C LEU A 114 -2.45 -13.37 -0.25
N LYS A 115 -3.47 -12.99 -1.02
CA LYS A 115 -4.15 -13.88 -1.97
C LYS A 115 -3.34 -14.18 -3.24
N ASN A 116 -2.34 -13.36 -3.55
CA ASN A 116 -1.56 -13.43 -4.79
C ASN A 116 -0.07 -13.71 -4.52
N GLY A 117 0.23 -14.60 -3.57
CA GLY A 117 1.57 -15.19 -3.40
C GLY A 117 2.48 -14.59 -2.32
N PHE A 118 1.94 -13.75 -1.43
CA PHE A 118 2.65 -13.31 -0.22
C PHE A 118 1.90 -13.78 1.04
N PRO A 119 1.81 -15.08 1.30
CA PRO A 119 0.94 -15.62 2.35
C PRO A 119 1.39 -15.25 3.78
N ALA A 120 2.62 -14.79 3.96
CA ALA A 120 3.16 -14.33 5.24
C ALA A 120 3.00 -12.81 5.48
N GLU A 121 2.07 -12.13 4.80
CA GLU A 121 1.65 -10.79 5.23
C GLU A 121 1.26 -10.81 6.72
N SER A 122 1.63 -9.76 7.46
CA SER A 122 1.51 -9.65 8.93
C SER A 122 2.39 -10.58 9.77
N VAL A 123 3.26 -11.38 9.18
CA VAL A 123 4.31 -12.10 9.91
C VAL A 123 5.53 -11.20 10.07
N VAL A 124 5.94 -10.95 11.31
CA VAL A 124 6.97 -9.96 11.68
C VAL A 124 8.06 -10.51 12.62
N ASN A 125 8.26 -11.84 12.63
CA ASN A 125 9.25 -12.52 13.47
C ASN A 125 10.34 -13.21 12.62
N GLY A 126 11.23 -13.98 13.25
CA GLY A 126 12.36 -14.63 12.59
C GLY A 126 12.00 -15.76 11.61
N SER A 127 10.72 -16.14 11.50
CA SER A 127 10.25 -17.26 10.64
C SER A 127 10.25 -16.92 9.15
N VAL A 128 10.43 -15.65 8.79
CA VAL A 128 10.52 -15.14 7.42
C VAL A 128 11.93 -14.61 7.12
N SER A 129 12.29 -14.57 5.84
CA SER A 129 13.62 -14.11 5.42
C SER A 129 13.85 -12.61 5.68
N VAL A 130 12.84 -11.80 5.38
CA VAL A 130 12.80 -10.34 5.62
C VAL A 130 11.36 -9.89 5.88
N VAL A 131 11.19 -8.75 6.53
CA VAL A 131 9.90 -8.13 6.85
C VAL A 131 9.80 -6.76 6.18
N LYS A 132 8.89 -6.62 5.21
CA LYS A 132 8.66 -5.36 4.49
C LYS A 132 8.06 -4.28 5.38
N THR A 133 8.65 -3.09 5.34
CA THR A 133 8.16 -1.88 6.01
C THR A 133 8.42 -0.60 5.21
N HIS A 134 7.50 0.36 5.33
CA HIS A 134 7.70 1.75 4.92
C HIS A 134 7.76 2.70 6.13
N GLU A 135 7.64 2.14 7.34
CA GLU A 135 7.70 2.88 8.59
C GLU A 135 9.15 3.27 8.88
N TRP A 136 9.32 4.42 9.53
CA TRP A 136 10.61 4.98 9.90
C TRP A 136 10.48 5.64 11.28
N GLY A 137 11.58 6.09 11.85
CA GLY A 137 11.66 6.56 13.23
C GLY A 137 12.06 5.48 14.24
N PRO A 138 12.38 5.87 15.48
CA PRO A 138 13.00 5.01 16.48
C PRO A 138 12.17 3.77 16.82
N THR A 139 10.87 3.95 17.11
CA THR A 139 9.94 2.84 17.41
C THR A 139 9.87 1.83 16.27
N SER A 140 9.92 2.31 15.03
CA SER A 140 9.85 1.44 13.85
C SER A 140 11.09 0.57 13.71
N ARG A 141 12.28 1.16 13.94
CA ARG A 141 13.59 0.51 13.82
C ARG A 141 13.86 -0.50 14.93
N GLN A 142 13.47 -0.20 16.18
CA GLN A 142 13.71 -1.05 17.36
C GLN A 142 13.12 -2.46 17.26
N ARG A 143 12.15 -2.68 16.37
CA ARG A 143 11.55 -4.01 16.12
C ARG A 143 12.47 -4.94 15.32
N PHE A 144 13.58 -4.45 14.78
CA PHE A 144 14.42 -5.18 13.84
C PHE A 144 15.87 -5.26 14.32
N HIS A 145 16.46 -6.43 14.12
CA HIS A 145 17.86 -6.70 14.49
C HIS A 145 18.81 -6.37 13.33
N ARG A 146 18.35 -6.50 12.09
CA ARG A 146 19.11 -6.15 10.88
C ARG A 146 18.21 -5.42 9.88
N ALA A 147 18.80 -4.72 8.93
CA ALA A 147 18.05 -4.01 7.91
C ALA A 147 18.71 -4.13 6.53
N VAL A 148 17.87 -4.29 5.51
CA VAL A 148 18.18 -4.06 4.11
C VAL A 148 17.43 -2.79 3.71
N LEU A 149 18.16 -1.74 3.36
CA LEU A 149 17.59 -0.48 2.87
C LEU A 149 17.55 -0.49 1.33
N LEU A 150 16.35 -0.59 0.77
CA LEU A 150 16.13 -0.54 -0.68
C LEU A 150 15.82 0.90 -1.12
N VAL A 151 16.73 1.49 -1.89
CA VAL A 151 16.63 2.87 -2.38
C VAL A 151 16.42 2.89 -3.89
N ARG A 152 15.41 3.63 -4.34
CA ARG A 152 15.18 3.98 -5.75
C ARG A 152 15.26 5.49 -5.91
N ALA A 153 15.74 5.96 -7.05
CA ALA A 153 15.74 7.39 -7.39
C ALA A 153 14.35 8.03 -7.11
N PRO A 154 14.31 9.26 -6.55
CA PRO A 154 13.09 9.81 -5.98
C PRO A 154 11.98 10.02 -7.02
N GLY A 155 12.30 10.55 -8.20
CA GLY A 155 11.31 10.81 -9.25
C GLY A 155 10.49 9.56 -9.63
N PRO A 156 11.14 8.47 -10.09
CA PRO A 156 10.46 7.21 -10.41
C PRO A 156 9.73 6.57 -9.21
N ALA A 157 10.28 6.66 -8.00
CA ALA A 157 9.62 6.10 -6.81
C ALA A 157 8.33 6.87 -6.44
N ILE A 158 8.38 8.20 -6.49
CA ILE A 158 7.22 9.07 -6.22
C ILE A 158 6.14 8.86 -7.29
N LEU A 159 6.52 8.76 -8.56
CA LEU A 159 5.58 8.45 -9.63
C LEU A 159 4.90 7.10 -9.43
N ALA A 160 5.66 6.06 -9.08
CA ALA A 160 5.12 4.74 -8.79
C ALA A 160 4.16 4.76 -7.59
N GLU A 161 4.48 5.51 -6.53
CA GLU A 161 3.58 5.65 -5.38
C GLU A 161 2.30 6.42 -5.74
N PHE A 162 2.39 7.44 -6.59
CA PHE A 162 1.19 8.14 -7.08
C PHE A 162 0.27 7.23 -7.90
N ASN A 163 0.86 6.42 -8.78
CA ASN A 163 0.15 5.40 -9.55
C ASN A 163 -0.52 4.39 -8.62
N ARG A 164 0.19 3.90 -7.60
CA ARG A 164 -0.34 2.95 -6.63
C ARG A 164 -1.54 3.51 -5.86
N GLN A 165 -1.46 4.77 -5.41
CA GLN A 165 -2.55 5.41 -4.67
C GLN A 165 -3.75 5.77 -5.55
N SER A 166 -3.53 6.02 -6.84
CA SER A 166 -4.58 6.50 -7.75
C SER A 166 -5.18 5.42 -8.67
N GLY A 167 -4.46 4.33 -8.90
CA GLY A 167 -4.81 3.24 -9.83
C GLY A 167 -4.63 1.83 -9.26
N GLY A 168 -4.23 1.69 -7.98
CA GLY A 168 -4.02 0.40 -7.34
C GLY A 168 -2.64 -0.22 -7.59
N HIS A 169 -2.39 -1.42 -7.03
CA HIS A 169 -1.05 -2.02 -6.97
C HIS A 169 -0.35 -2.25 -8.31
N VAL A 170 -1.12 -2.47 -9.39
CA VAL A 170 -0.61 -2.73 -10.74
C VAL A 170 -1.11 -1.70 -11.77
N GLY A 171 -1.86 -0.69 -11.33
CA GLY A 171 -2.47 0.29 -12.20
C GLY A 171 -1.70 1.61 -12.26
N PHE A 172 -2.13 2.46 -13.19
CA PHE A 172 -1.60 3.81 -13.38
C PHE A 172 -2.64 4.84 -12.98
N ALA A 173 -2.17 6.01 -12.53
CA ALA A 173 -3.06 7.14 -12.30
C ALA A 173 -3.66 7.61 -13.64
N SER A 174 -4.96 7.90 -13.67
CA SER A 174 -5.58 8.49 -14.87
C SER A 174 -5.02 9.90 -15.14
N PRO A 175 -5.01 10.38 -16.39
CA PRO A 175 -4.55 11.73 -16.72
C PRO A 175 -5.27 12.85 -15.94
N GLU A 176 -6.49 12.60 -15.47
CA GLU A 176 -7.27 13.52 -14.64
C GLU A 176 -6.68 13.71 -13.24
N ARG A 177 -6.11 12.65 -12.65
CA ARG A 177 -5.50 12.70 -11.31
C ARG A 177 -4.32 13.68 -11.27
N TYR A 178 -3.55 13.75 -12.36
CA TYR A 178 -2.47 14.73 -12.51
C TYR A 178 -2.97 16.17 -12.68
N ARG A 179 -4.14 16.35 -13.31
CA ARG A 179 -4.73 17.67 -13.58
C ARG A 179 -5.61 18.18 -12.43
N ARG A 180 -5.95 17.33 -11.45
CA ARG A 180 -6.77 17.68 -10.29
C ARG A 180 -6.31 18.99 -9.64
N ASN A 181 -7.26 19.88 -9.37
CA ASN A 181 -7.02 21.21 -8.79
C ASN A 181 -6.02 22.06 -9.61
N LYS A 182 -6.10 21.99 -10.94
CA LYS A 182 -5.17 22.64 -11.88
C LYS A 182 -3.72 22.18 -11.66
N GLY A 183 -3.53 20.90 -11.36
CA GLY A 183 -2.21 20.29 -11.09
C GLY A 183 -1.65 20.50 -9.69
N ARG A 184 -2.28 21.33 -8.84
CA ARG A 184 -1.79 21.60 -7.48
C ARG A 184 -1.73 20.36 -6.61
N TYR A 185 -2.65 19.41 -6.80
CA TYR A 185 -2.64 18.15 -6.06
C TYR A 185 -1.37 17.33 -6.34
N TRP A 186 -1.02 17.18 -7.62
CA TRP A 186 0.20 16.49 -8.04
C TRP A 186 1.46 17.19 -7.54
N GLN A 187 1.54 18.53 -7.67
CA GLN A 187 2.69 19.30 -7.19
C GLN A 187 2.90 19.16 -5.69
N GLN A 188 1.82 19.26 -4.90
CA GLN A 188 1.86 19.09 -3.45
C GLN A 188 2.28 17.66 -3.09
N PHE A 189 1.71 16.66 -3.77
CA PHE A 189 2.09 15.26 -3.59
C PHE A 189 3.59 15.03 -3.82
N VAL A 190 4.15 15.56 -4.92
CA VAL A 190 5.59 15.44 -5.21
C VAL A 190 6.42 16.10 -4.11
N LYS A 191 6.07 17.31 -3.69
CA LYS A 191 6.79 18.05 -2.63
C LYS A 191 6.81 17.26 -1.32
N ASP A 192 5.66 16.76 -0.89
CA ASP A 192 5.53 16.01 0.36
C ASP A 192 6.27 14.67 0.29
N LYS A 193 6.09 13.93 -0.82
CA LYS A 193 6.74 12.63 -1.01
C LYS A 193 8.23 12.75 -1.19
N LEU A 194 8.75 13.81 -1.80
CA LEU A 194 10.20 14.06 -1.86
C LEU A 194 10.79 14.27 -0.47
N ARG A 195 10.11 15.03 0.39
CA ARG A 195 10.50 15.20 1.80
C ARG A 195 10.49 13.85 2.52
N THR A 196 9.41 13.08 2.40
CA THR A 196 9.31 11.75 3.03
C THR A 196 10.38 10.78 2.51
N TRP A 197 10.63 10.76 1.20
CA TRP A 197 11.68 9.94 0.60
C TRP A 197 13.05 10.26 1.20
N ARG A 198 13.40 11.55 1.31
CA ARG A 198 14.67 11.97 1.90
C ARG A 198 14.75 11.55 3.37
N LEU A 199 13.74 11.90 4.16
CA LEU A 199 13.76 11.67 5.60
C LEU A 199 13.77 10.18 5.94
N SER A 200 12.91 9.37 5.33
CA SER A 200 12.86 7.94 5.60
C SER A 200 14.14 7.20 5.21
N ASN A 201 14.75 7.52 4.06
CA ASN A 201 16.01 6.88 3.67
C ASN A 201 17.17 7.30 4.60
N LEU A 202 17.31 8.60 4.91
CA LEU A 202 18.36 9.06 5.82
C LEU A 202 18.17 8.53 7.24
N ASP A 203 16.93 8.41 7.70
CA ASP A 203 16.60 7.87 9.00
C ASP A 203 16.99 6.40 9.15
N TRP A 204 16.75 5.57 8.14
CA TRP A 204 17.24 4.19 8.12
C TRP A 204 18.75 4.09 7.91
N LEU A 205 19.35 4.96 7.10
CA LEU A 205 20.78 4.92 6.78
C LEU A 205 21.65 5.32 7.97
N TRP A 206 21.30 6.41 8.66
CA TRP A 206 22.16 7.00 9.69
C TRP A 206 21.78 6.58 11.11
N ASN A 207 20.51 6.22 11.36
CA ASN A 207 20.02 5.99 12.72
C ASN A 207 19.68 4.52 13.01
N PHE A 208 19.95 3.59 12.09
CA PHE A 208 19.85 2.15 12.36
C PHE A 208 21.23 1.60 12.74
N THR A 209 21.48 1.44 14.04
CA THR A 209 22.78 1.00 14.56
C THR A 209 22.93 -0.53 14.66
N GLY A 210 21.97 -1.31 14.13
CA GLY A 210 21.93 -2.76 14.33
C GLY A 210 21.41 -3.15 15.72
N PRO A 211 21.48 -4.44 16.09
CA PRO A 211 21.06 -4.87 17.42
C PRO A 211 22.08 -4.34 18.44
N THR A 212 21.61 -3.52 19.37
CA THR A 212 22.30 -3.23 20.64
C THR A 212 22.19 -4.40 21.58
#